data_AF-A0A511B611-F1
#
_entry.id   AF-A0A511B611-F1
#
_cell.length_a   1.000
_cell.length_b   1.000
_cell.length_c   1.000
_cell.angle_alpha   90.00
_cell.angle_beta   90.00
_cell.angle_gamma   90.00
#
_symmetry.space_group_name_H-M   'P 1'
#
loop_
_entity.id
_entity.type
_entity.pdbx_description
1 polymer ?
#
loop_
_entity_poly.entity_id
_entity_poly.type
_entity_poly.pdbx_seq_one_letter_code
_entity_poly.pdbx_strand_id
1 'polypeptide(L)'
;MSLRNYGTAVRFGLLAAAAAFGLSGCGRSHDRNALWKIVNGRCATDAQHRPCAVYDGTDGYALLKDFHGRGQYLVVPTQKIPGVEDPALLKPETPNYFAEAWGERAHVAQSYGFAIPDSHLSMAINSRPGRTQDQLHIHLDCLTAYARAELDKNMITEEWSPVSLYGHPYRAKIVPSLDPSPFRVIAADDMSIHTLVVTPARHGGFILLDDMAHVLDHGSGEELQDHACHLDDPHHKGMIMDGVDMGEHPNGMM
;
A
#
# COMPACT_ATOMS: atom_id res chain seq x y z
N MET A 1 47.67 41.99 -59.03
CA MET A 1 48.42 42.27 -57.79
C MET A 1 47.40 42.40 -56.67
N SER A 2 47.66 41.79 -55.51
CA SER A 2 46.76 41.60 -54.34
C SER A 2 45.82 40.37 -54.47
N LEU A 3 46.11 39.18 -53.93
CA LEU A 3 46.40 38.67 -52.57
C LEU A 3 45.15 38.21 -51.80
N ARG A 4 45.18 36.90 -51.47
CA ARG A 4 44.68 36.23 -50.24
C ARG A 4 43.15 36.03 -50.12
N ASN A 5 42.61 34.95 -49.54
CA ASN A 5 43.15 33.73 -48.93
C ASN A 5 42.00 32.73 -48.67
N TYR A 6 42.37 31.44 -48.69
CA TYR A 6 41.87 30.24 -47.98
C TYR A 6 40.45 30.17 -47.37
N GLY A 7 39.80 29.03 -47.63
CA GLY A 7 38.72 28.51 -46.80
C GLY A 7 38.10 27.22 -47.34
N THR A 8 38.77 26.11 -47.12
CA THR A 8 38.35 24.71 -47.35
C THR A 8 36.91 24.41 -46.92
N ALA A 9 36.13 23.77 -47.81
CA ALA A 9 34.95 22.98 -47.43
C ALA A 9 35.05 21.60 -48.08
N VAL A 10 35.63 20.66 -47.35
CA VAL A 10 35.63 19.23 -47.66
C VAL A 10 34.20 18.73 -47.49
N ARG A 11 33.55 18.31 -48.59
CA ARG A 11 32.27 17.59 -48.57
C ARG A 11 32.53 16.11 -48.87
N PHE A 12 32.78 15.32 -47.82
CA PHE A 12 32.62 13.87 -47.90
C PHE A 12 31.19 13.54 -47.48
N GLY A 13 30.45 12.92 -48.41
CA GLY A 13 29.11 12.40 -48.17
C GLY A 13 29.15 11.20 -47.22
N LEU A 14 28.03 10.96 -46.54
CA LEU A 14 27.78 9.72 -45.82
C LEU A 14 26.36 9.25 -46.11
N LEU A 15 26.31 8.03 -46.64
CA LEU A 15 25.13 7.24 -46.96
C LEU A 15 24.23 7.07 -45.73
N ALA A 16 22.93 7.30 -45.90
CA ALA A 16 21.92 6.91 -44.92
C ALA A 16 21.71 5.39 -44.99
N ALA A 17 22.26 4.66 -44.02
CA ALA A 17 21.88 3.28 -43.75
C ALA A 17 20.75 3.28 -42.71
N ALA A 18 19.53 2.98 -43.15
CA ALA A 18 18.40 2.74 -42.26
C ALA A 18 18.58 1.39 -41.55
N ALA A 19 19.09 1.42 -40.33
CA ALA A 19 19.18 0.26 -39.46
C ALA A 19 17.83 0.05 -38.75
N ALA A 20 17.05 -0.91 -39.25
CA ALA A 20 15.92 -1.46 -38.52
C ALA A 20 16.43 -2.38 -37.40
N PHE A 21 16.43 -1.86 -36.17
CA PHE A 21 16.57 -2.60 -34.91
C PHE A 21 15.68 -1.86 -33.89
N GLY A 22 14.80 -2.45 -33.11
CA GLY A 22 14.47 -3.84 -32.86
C GLY A 22 13.64 -3.89 -31.58
N LEU A 23 12.98 -5.04 -31.38
CA LEU A 23 12.55 -5.58 -30.09
C LEU A 23 11.40 -4.85 -29.38
N SER A 24 10.18 -5.12 -29.86
CA SER A 24 9.01 -5.19 -28.98
C SER A 24 9.26 -6.31 -27.96
N GLY A 25 9.83 -5.96 -26.80
CA GLY A 25 9.89 -6.85 -25.66
C GLY A 25 8.47 -7.19 -25.24
N CYS A 26 8.02 -8.42 -25.50
CA CYS A 26 6.90 -9.00 -24.78
C CYS A 26 7.30 -9.05 -23.30
N GLY A 27 6.93 -8.03 -22.54
CA GLY A 27 6.93 -8.09 -21.08
C GLY A 27 6.10 -9.30 -20.66
N ARG A 28 6.67 -10.19 -19.86
CA ARG A 28 5.89 -11.23 -19.19
C ARG A 28 4.80 -10.50 -18.39
N SER A 29 3.55 -10.62 -18.82
CA SER A 29 2.41 -10.18 -18.02
C SER A 29 2.52 -10.93 -16.69
N HIS A 30 2.75 -10.20 -15.61
CA HIS A 30 2.59 -10.76 -14.27
C HIS A 30 1.15 -11.25 -14.15
N ASP A 31 0.97 -12.42 -13.52
CA ASP A 31 -0.35 -12.97 -13.30
C ASP A 31 -1.11 -12.07 -12.33
N ARG A 32 -2.03 -11.26 -12.87
CA ARG A 32 -2.85 -10.33 -12.08
C ARG A 32 -3.88 -11.06 -11.21
N ASN A 33 -4.05 -12.37 -11.34
CA ASN A 33 -4.99 -13.17 -10.53
C ASN A 33 -4.27 -14.05 -9.49
N ALA A 34 -3.00 -13.79 -9.16
CA ALA A 34 -2.25 -14.65 -8.25
C ALA A 34 -2.89 -14.71 -6.85
N LEU A 35 -3.33 -13.57 -6.30
CA LEU A 35 -4.02 -13.54 -4.99
C LEU A 35 -5.31 -14.36 -5.00
N TRP A 36 -6.14 -14.24 -6.05
CA TRP A 36 -7.35 -15.05 -6.18
C TRP A 36 -7.04 -16.55 -6.22
N LYS A 37 -6.01 -16.94 -6.97
CA LYS A 37 -5.57 -18.36 -7.04
C LYS A 37 -5.10 -18.88 -5.69
N ILE A 38 -4.46 -18.04 -4.87
CA ILE A 38 -4.04 -18.41 -3.52
C ILE A 38 -5.26 -18.59 -2.61
N VAL A 39 -6.13 -17.59 -2.52
CA VAL A 39 -7.27 -17.62 -1.58
C VAL A 39 -8.27 -18.72 -1.95
N ASN A 40 -8.75 -18.73 -3.19
CA ASN A 40 -9.77 -19.69 -3.62
C ASN A 40 -9.20 -21.08 -3.93
N GLY A 41 -7.96 -21.17 -4.42
CA GLY A 41 -7.38 -22.43 -4.88
C GLY A 41 -6.51 -23.15 -3.85
N ARG A 42 -6.03 -22.45 -2.82
CA ARG A 42 -5.19 -23.04 -1.76
C ARG A 42 -5.84 -22.87 -0.41
N CYS A 43 -6.00 -21.63 0.07
CA CYS A 43 -6.54 -21.39 1.41
C CYS A 43 -7.92 -22.04 1.60
N ALA A 44 -8.82 -21.93 0.63
CA ALA A 44 -10.15 -22.56 0.72
C ALA A 44 -10.15 -24.10 0.74
N THR A 45 -9.09 -24.74 0.24
CA THR A 45 -9.05 -26.21 0.04
C THR A 45 -8.09 -26.94 0.97
N ASP A 46 -7.10 -26.22 1.50
CA ASP A 46 -6.15 -26.74 2.48
C ASP A 46 -6.85 -26.95 3.82
N ALA A 47 -6.63 -28.10 4.47
CA ALA A 47 -7.29 -28.43 5.73
C ALA A 47 -6.87 -27.54 6.91
N GLN A 48 -5.76 -26.82 6.77
CA GLN A 48 -5.30 -25.79 7.73
C GLN A 48 -5.35 -24.39 7.11
N HIS A 49 -6.02 -24.24 5.97
CA HIS A 49 -6.16 -23.00 5.21
C HIS A 49 -4.86 -22.31 4.79
N ARG A 50 -3.74 -23.04 4.72
CA ARG A 50 -2.47 -22.49 4.29
C ARG A 50 -2.49 -22.11 2.80
N PRO A 51 -1.77 -21.05 2.40
CA PRO A 51 -0.84 -20.23 3.18
C PRO A 51 -1.49 -19.07 3.95
N CYS A 52 -2.82 -18.96 3.99
CA CYS A 52 -3.48 -17.91 4.75
C CYS A 52 -3.27 -18.15 6.25
N ALA A 53 -3.08 -17.07 7.01
CA ALA A 53 -3.05 -17.09 8.45
C ALA A 53 -4.46 -17.27 9.03
N VAL A 54 -5.45 -16.67 8.37
CA VAL A 54 -6.88 -16.81 8.66
C VAL A 54 -7.62 -17.03 7.34
N TYR A 55 -8.61 -17.91 7.35
CA TYR A 55 -9.59 -18.03 6.28
C TYR A 55 -10.96 -18.15 6.94
N ASP A 56 -11.78 -17.12 6.77
CA ASP A 56 -13.14 -17.07 7.29
C ASP A 56 -14.13 -17.10 6.12
N GLY A 57 -14.73 -18.26 5.88
CA GLY A 57 -15.76 -18.42 4.86
C GLY A 57 -17.10 -17.80 5.24
N THR A 58 -17.34 -17.55 6.53
CA THR A 58 -18.57 -16.97 7.06
C THR A 58 -18.54 -15.46 6.96
N ASP A 59 -17.47 -14.82 7.43
CA ASP A 59 -17.26 -13.37 7.36
C ASP A 59 -16.67 -12.95 6.00
N GLY A 60 -16.30 -13.92 5.16
CA GLY A 60 -16.10 -13.71 3.73
C GLY A 60 -14.72 -13.16 3.35
N TYR A 61 -13.70 -13.37 4.19
CA TYR A 61 -12.34 -12.89 3.94
C TYR A 61 -11.27 -13.93 4.30
N ALA A 62 -10.06 -13.69 3.84
CA ALA A 62 -8.86 -14.40 4.25
C ALA A 62 -7.77 -13.39 4.60
N LEU A 63 -6.99 -13.70 5.63
CA LEU A 63 -5.79 -12.96 6.02
C LEU A 63 -4.57 -13.68 5.46
N LEU A 64 -3.88 -13.06 4.51
CA LEU A 64 -2.70 -13.61 3.86
C LEU A 64 -1.46 -12.81 4.28
N LYS A 65 -0.41 -13.48 4.77
CA LYS A 65 0.88 -12.82 5.01
C LYS A 65 1.47 -12.39 3.67
N ASP A 66 1.77 -11.10 3.51
CA ASP A 66 2.45 -10.62 2.32
C ASP A 66 3.90 -11.14 2.29
N PHE A 67 4.48 -11.30 1.10
CA PHE A 67 5.89 -11.65 0.97
C PHE A 67 6.80 -10.42 1.13
N HIS A 68 6.27 -9.22 0.90
CA HIS A 68 6.87 -7.96 1.27
C HIS A 68 6.63 -7.67 2.75
N GLY A 69 7.62 -7.04 3.38
CA GLY A 69 7.54 -6.64 4.78
C GLY A 69 7.54 -7.80 5.78
N ARG A 70 8.08 -7.53 6.97
CA ARG A 70 8.06 -8.54 8.04
C ARG A 70 6.66 -8.73 8.62
N GLY A 71 5.87 -7.66 8.74
CA GLY A 71 4.55 -7.70 9.37
C GLY A 71 3.37 -7.30 8.48
N GLN A 72 3.58 -7.07 7.19
CA GLN A 72 2.48 -6.77 6.28
C GLN A 72 1.58 -7.99 6.07
N TYR A 73 0.27 -7.77 6.21
CA TYR A 73 -0.78 -8.72 5.85
C TYR A 73 -1.74 -8.12 4.83
N LEU A 74 -2.37 -8.98 4.06
CA LEU A 74 -3.43 -8.66 3.11
C LEU A 74 -4.74 -9.25 3.59
N VAL A 75 -5.77 -8.43 3.74
CA VAL A 75 -7.15 -8.91 3.79
C VAL A 75 -7.68 -9.03 2.38
N VAL A 76 -8.06 -10.24 2.00
CA VAL A 76 -8.50 -10.59 0.65
C VAL A 76 -9.88 -11.27 0.73
N PRO A 77 -10.89 -10.85 -0.04
CA PRO A 77 -12.19 -11.50 -0.04
C PRO A 77 -12.12 -12.97 -0.46
N THR A 78 -12.98 -13.80 0.12
CA THR A 78 -13.19 -15.20 -0.35
C THR A 78 -14.04 -15.27 -1.63
N GLN A 79 -14.56 -14.12 -2.08
CA GLN A 79 -15.25 -13.96 -3.35
C GLN A 79 -14.36 -13.22 -4.35
N LYS A 80 -14.64 -13.41 -5.64
CA LYS A 80 -13.87 -12.74 -6.70
C LYS A 80 -14.34 -11.30 -6.86
N ILE A 81 -13.62 -10.38 -6.23
CA ILE A 81 -13.83 -8.93 -6.31
C ILE A 81 -12.53 -8.35 -6.91
N PRO A 82 -12.54 -7.66 -8.06
CA PRO A 82 -11.34 -7.21 -8.75
C PRO A 82 -10.56 -6.12 -8.01
N GLY A 83 -11.25 -5.24 -7.28
CA GLY A 83 -10.65 -4.08 -6.64
C GLY A 83 -11.67 -3.06 -6.18
N VAL A 84 -11.18 -1.87 -5.80
CA VAL A 84 -11.98 -0.73 -5.32
C VAL A 84 -13.10 -0.30 -6.28
N GLU A 85 -12.96 -0.58 -7.57
CA GLU A 85 -13.95 -0.25 -8.60
C GLU A 85 -15.20 -1.13 -8.58
N ASP A 86 -15.21 -2.24 -7.83
CA ASP A 86 -16.33 -3.16 -7.88
C ASP A 86 -17.58 -2.56 -7.19
N PRO A 87 -18.72 -2.43 -7.90
CA PRO A 87 -19.91 -1.82 -7.33
C PRO A 87 -20.51 -2.62 -6.17
N ALA A 88 -20.13 -3.89 -5.99
CA ALA A 88 -20.52 -4.66 -4.81
C ALA A 88 -20.03 -3.99 -3.52
N LEU A 89 -18.88 -3.32 -3.50
CA LEU A 89 -18.33 -2.67 -2.29
C LEU A 89 -19.21 -1.55 -1.74
N LEU A 90 -20.13 -1.01 -2.56
CA LEU A 90 -21.07 0.03 -2.16
C LEU A 90 -22.39 -0.54 -1.60
N LYS A 91 -22.58 -1.85 -1.66
CA LYS A 91 -23.79 -2.52 -1.18
C LYS A 91 -23.69 -2.82 0.33
N PRO A 92 -24.77 -2.62 1.10
CA PRO A 92 -24.75 -2.82 2.55
C PRO A 92 -24.51 -4.28 2.98
N GLU A 93 -24.83 -5.26 2.13
CA GLU A 93 -24.63 -6.68 2.40
C GLU A 93 -23.19 -7.17 2.15
N THR A 94 -22.34 -6.36 1.52
CA THR A 94 -20.94 -6.74 1.27
C THR A 94 -20.15 -6.69 2.58
N PRO A 95 -19.34 -7.71 2.90
CA PRO A 95 -18.52 -7.70 4.10
C PRO A 95 -17.65 -6.44 4.20
N ASN A 96 -17.50 -5.94 5.42
CA ASN A 96 -16.74 -4.74 5.66
C ASN A 96 -15.25 -5.06 5.81
N TYR A 97 -14.57 -5.25 4.67
CA TYR A 97 -13.17 -5.70 4.65
C TYR A 97 -12.19 -4.81 5.42
N PHE A 98 -12.48 -3.51 5.59
CA PHE A 98 -11.68 -2.65 6.47
C PHE A 98 -11.90 -2.97 7.95
N ALA A 99 -13.14 -3.29 8.35
CA ALA A 99 -13.39 -3.75 9.72
C ALA A 99 -12.71 -5.10 9.99
N GLU A 100 -12.74 -6.03 9.04
CA GLU A 100 -12.01 -7.30 9.13
C GLU A 100 -10.49 -7.07 9.25
N ALA A 101 -9.92 -6.22 8.39
CA ALA A 101 -8.50 -5.85 8.48
C ALA A 101 -8.15 -5.23 9.83
N TRP A 102 -9.00 -4.38 10.39
CA TRP A 102 -8.76 -3.82 11.71
C TRP A 102 -8.84 -4.87 12.83
N GLY A 103 -9.75 -5.84 12.70
CA GLY A 103 -9.86 -6.98 13.62
C GLY A 103 -8.56 -7.79 13.71
N GLU A 104 -7.90 -7.98 12.57
CA GLU A 104 -6.69 -8.80 12.43
C GLU A 104 -5.37 -8.07 12.74
N ARG A 105 -5.41 -6.80 13.14
CA ARG A 105 -4.22 -5.94 13.34
C ARG A 105 -3.15 -6.49 14.28
N ALA A 106 -3.55 -7.35 15.23
CA ALA A 106 -2.61 -7.99 16.15
C ALA A 106 -1.56 -8.88 15.45
N HIS A 107 -1.88 -9.41 14.25
CA HIS A 107 -0.95 -10.19 13.44
C HIS A 107 0.28 -9.40 12.99
N VAL A 108 0.12 -8.08 12.78
CA VAL A 108 1.23 -7.17 12.42
C VAL A 108 2.27 -7.15 13.53
N ALA A 109 1.84 -6.80 14.75
CA ALA A 109 2.71 -6.75 15.93
C ALA A 109 3.34 -8.11 16.25
N GLN A 110 2.57 -9.20 16.14
CA GLN A 110 3.09 -10.55 16.34
C GLN A 110 4.23 -10.88 15.36
N SER A 111 4.10 -10.47 14.10
CA SER A 111 5.11 -10.73 13.06
C SER A 111 6.35 -9.86 13.20
N TYR A 112 6.21 -8.61 13.68
CA TYR A 112 7.37 -7.78 14.03
C TYR A 112 8.01 -8.21 15.37
N GLY A 113 7.32 -8.95 16.22
CA GLY A 113 7.85 -9.44 17.50
C GLY A 113 8.00 -8.35 18.57
N PHE A 114 7.34 -7.20 18.41
CA PHE A 114 7.27 -6.14 19.40
C PHE A 114 5.88 -5.49 19.41
N ALA A 115 5.52 -4.84 20.51
CA ALA A 115 4.25 -4.14 20.62
C ALA A 115 4.23 -2.91 19.68
N ILE A 116 3.17 -2.78 18.89
CA ILE A 116 2.95 -1.64 18.00
C ILE A 116 1.68 -0.95 18.48
N PRO A 117 1.73 0.33 18.88
CA PRO A 117 0.51 1.05 19.24
C PRO A 117 -0.42 1.17 18.04
N ASP A 118 -1.73 1.04 18.26
CA ASP A 118 -2.75 1.16 17.20
C ASP A 118 -2.59 2.44 16.36
N SER A 119 -2.16 3.56 16.97
CA SER A 119 -1.91 4.84 16.28
C SER A 119 -0.80 4.81 15.21
N HIS A 120 0.02 3.76 15.21
CA HIS A 120 1.05 3.49 14.22
C HIS A 120 0.62 2.49 13.16
N LEU A 121 -0.62 2.00 13.17
CA LEU A 121 -1.13 1.06 12.18
C LEU A 121 -1.98 1.77 11.14
N SER A 122 -2.07 1.16 9.97
CA SER A 122 -2.88 1.63 8.85
C SER A 122 -3.42 0.48 8.02
N MET A 123 -4.53 0.74 7.35
CA MET A 123 -5.10 -0.11 6.32
C MET A 123 -5.13 0.69 5.02
N ALA A 124 -4.57 0.16 3.96
CA ALA A 124 -4.50 0.84 2.67
C ALA A 124 -5.04 -0.06 1.56
N ILE A 125 -5.72 0.53 0.58
CA ILE A 125 -6.07 -0.15 -0.67
C ILE A 125 -5.75 0.77 -1.83
N ASN A 126 -4.96 0.23 -2.77
CA ASN A 126 -4.53 0.94 -3.95
C ASN A 126 -5.66 0.98 -5.00
N SER A 127 -5.66 2.05 -5.80
CA SER A 127 -6.56 2.22 -6.93
C SER A 127 -6.28 1.19 -8.04
N ARG A 128 -7.07 1.19 -9.12
CA ARG A 128 -6.83 0.29 -10.27
C ARG A 128 -5.49 0.56 -10.97
N PRO A 129 -5.10 1.81 -11.29
CA PRO A 129 -3.75 2.11 -11.80
C PRO A 129 -2.61 1.84 -10.82
N GLY A 130 -2.88 1.83 -9.51
CA GLY A 130 -1.89 1.69 -8.43
C GLY A 130 -1.57 0.27 -7.98
N ARG A 131 -2.14 -0.75 -8.63
CA ARG A 131 -2.00 -2.15 -8.20
C ARG A 131 -1.60 -3.11 -9.31
N THR A 132 -0.96 -4.21 -8.92
CA THR A 132 -0.55 -5.27 -9.85
C THR A 132 -1.48 -6.48 -9.86
N GLN A 133 -2.32 -6.65 -8.83
CA GLN A 133 -3.27 -7.75 -8.69
C GLN A 133 -4.71 -7.24 -8.87
N ASP A 134 -5.50 -7.98 -9.66
CA ASP A 134 -6.94 -7.77 -9.92
C ASP A 134 -7.79 -8.69 -9.04
N GLN A 135 -7.47 -8.67 -7.75
CA GLN A 135 -8.28 -9.21 -6.67
C GLN A 135 -8.16 -8.20 -5.54
N LEU A 136 -9.28 -7.76 -4.94
CA LEU A 136 -9.31 -6.82 -3.83
C LEU A 136 -8.36 -7.30 -2.71
N HIS A 137 -7.49 -6.41 -2.26
CA HIS A 137 -6.60 -6.67 -1.12
C HIS A 137 -6.40 -5.36 -0.36
N ILE A 138 -6.63 -5.41 0.95
CA ILE A 138 -6.33 -4.30 1.86
C ILE A 138 -5.02 -4.64 2.56
N HIS A 139 -4.04 -3.77 2.41
CA HIS A 139 -2.73 -3.85 3.04
C HIS A 139 -2.86 -3.38 4.50
N LEU A 140 -2.51 -4.23 5.44
CA LEU A 140 -2.52 -3.97 6.87
C LEU A 140 -1.09 -4.00 7.39
N ASP A 141 -0.58 -2.83 7.77
CA ASP A 141 0.80 -2.66 8.25
C ASP A 141 0.98 -1.34 9.00
N CYS A 142 2.22 -1.05 9.40
CA CYS A 142 2.58 0.20 10.05
C CYS A 142 2.43 1.40 9.11
N LEU A 143 1.89 2.51 9.63
CA LEU A 143 1.89 3.81 9.01
C LEU A 143 3.30 4.44 9.13
N THR A 144 3.75 5.14 8.10
CA THR A 144 5.01 5.89 8.15
C THR A 144 4.96 6.98 9.23
N ALA A 145 6.10 7.21 9.88
CA ALA A 145 6.25 8.30 10.85
C ALA A 145 5.93 9.69 10.24
N TYR A 146 6.31 9.91 8.99
CA TYR A 146 5.99 11.13 8.25
C TYR A 146 4.48 11.32 8.13
N ALA A 147 3.76 10.31 7.62
CA ALA A 147 2.30 10.42 7.45
C ALA A 147 1.62 10.65 8.79
N ARG A 148 2.02 9.94 9.84
CA ARG A 148 1.50 10.18 11.20
C ARG A 148 1.70 11.63 11.64
N ALA A 149 2.92 12.14 11.52
CA ALA A 149 3.26 13.50 11.93
C ALA A 149 2.51 14.57 11.13
N GLU A 150 2.35 14.39 9.82
CA GLU A 150 1.58 15.33 9.00
C GLU A 150 0.09 15.31 9.34
N LEU A 151 -0.51 14.13 9.51
CA LEU A 151 -1.90 14.02 9.93
C LEU A 151 -2.16 14.69 11.28
N ASP A 152 -1.20 14.60 12.20
CA ASP A 152 -1.30 15.19 13.54
C ASP A 152 -1.15 16.71 13.57
N LYS A 153 -0.53 17.31 12.55
CA LYS A 153 -0.43 18.77 12.40
C LYS A 153 -1.70 19.38 11.81
N ASN A 154 -2.51 18.58 11.12
CA ASN A 154 -3.71 19.06 10.43
C ASN A 154 -4.94 18.98 11.35
N MET A 155 -5.78 20.01 11.31
CA MET A 155 -7.07 20.01 12.01
C MET A 155 -8.09 19.25 11.17
N ILE A 156 -8.03 17.91 11.23
CA ILE A 156 -8.97 17.02 10.54
C ILE A 156 -10.24 16.91 11.39
N THR A 157 -11.39 17.14 10.78
CA THR A 157 -12.71 17.05 11.42
C THR A 157 -13.55 15.97 10.73
N GLU A 158 -14.82 15.84 11.07
CA GLU A 158 -15.75 14.95 10.36
C GLU A 158 -16.08 15.45 8.93
N GLU A 159 -15.68 16.67 8.57
CA GLU A 159 -15.78 17.21 7.22
C GLU A 159 -14.53 16.92 6.40
N TRP A 160 -14.71 16.70 5.10
CA TRP A 160 -13.59 16.51 4.18
C TRP A 160 -12.72 17.77 4.12
N SER A 161 -11.43 17.61 4.34
CA SER A 161 -10.42 18.68 4.28
C SER A 161 -9.19 18.20 3.53
N PRO A 162 -8.50 19.07 2.77
CA PRO A 162 -7.30 18.68 2.03
C PRO A 162 -6.12 18.44 2.99
N VAL A 163 -5.31 17.43 2.70
CA VAL A 163 -4.02 17.17 3.34
C VAL A 163 -2.99 16.78 2.27
N SER A 164 -1.72 17.13 2.45
CA SER A 164 -0.66 16.73 1.52
C SER A 164 0.27 15.74 2.19
N LEU A 165 0.42 14.56 1.57
CA LEU A 165 1.27 13.47 2.07
C LEU A 165 2.22 13.08 0.94
N TYR A 166 3.52 13.15 1.18
CA TYR A 166 4.57 12.94 0.16
C TYR A 166 4.40 13.77 -1.13
N GLY A 167 3.69 14.90 -1.06
CA GLY A 167 3.39 15.74 -2.22
C GLY A 167 2.10 15.36 -2.97
N HIS A 168 1.45 14.26 -2.61
CA HIS A 168 0.18 13.81 -3.16
C HIS A 168 -1.01 14.50 -2.48
N PRO A 169 -2.06 14.87 -3.24
CA PRO A 169 -3.21 15.61 -2.73
C PRO A 169 -4.29 14.68 -2.17
N TYR A 170 -4.20 14.35 -0.89
CA TYR A 170 -5.26 13.61 -0.20
C TYR A 170 -6.36 14.56 0.28
N ARG A 171 -7.57 14.02 0.47
CA ARG A 171 -8.56 14.58 1.39
C ARG A 171 -8.70 13.66 2.60
N ALA A 172 -8.94 14.26 3.76
CA ALA A 172 -9.05 13.57 5.03
C ALA A 172 -10.35 13.96 5.75
N LYS A 173 -10.96 13.00 6.43
CA LYS A 173 -11.98 13.24 7.45
C LYS A 173 -11.87 12.23 8.59
N ILE A 174 -12.43 12.58 9.74
CA ILE A 174 -12.67 11.65 10.84
C ILE A 174 -13.97 10.90 10.59
N VAL A 175 -13.96 9.59 10.83
CA VAL A 175 -15.14 8.72 10.93
C VAL A 175 -15.16 8.08 12.33
N PRO A 176 -16.32 8.05 13.01
CA PRO A 176 -16.40 7.54 14.39
C PRO A 176 -16.18 6.02 14.49
N SER A 177 -16.46 5.29 13.42
CA SER A 177 -16.28 3.85 13.29
C SER A 177 -15.98 3.49 11.84
N LEU A 178 -15.74 2.21 11.57
CA LEU A 178 -15.65 1.68 10.21
C LEU A 178 -17.01 1.28 9.63
N ASP A 179 -18.13 1.56 10.32
CA ASP A 179 -19.48 1.31 9.84
C ASP A 179 -20.22 2.64 9.60
N PRO A 180 -20.59 2.97 8.35
CA PRO A 180 -20.49 2.16 7.14
C PRO A 180 -19.04 1.99 6.65
N SER A 181 -18.82 0.95 5.83
CA SER A 181 -17.49 0.66 5.26
C SER A 181 -16.87 1.91 4.60
N PRO A 182 -15.54 2.10 4.67
CA PRO A 182 -14.87 3.22 4.02
C PRO A 182 -15.21 3.41 2.54
N PHE A 183 -15.44 2.31 1.80
CA PHE A 183 -15.92 2.36 0.41
C PHE A 183 -17.28 3.07 0.30
N ARG A 184 -18.22 2.79 1.20
CA ARG A 184 -19.54 3.42 1.25
C ARG A 184 -19.50 4.86 1.77
N VAL A 185 -18.48 5.24 2.56
CA VAL A 185 -18.27 6.63 2.97
C VAL A 185 -17.81 7.48 1.77
N ILE A 186 -16.97 6.95 0.89
CA ILE A 186 -16.48 7.66 -0.30
C ILE A 186 -17.51 7.67 -1.43
N ALA A 187 -18.00 6.48 -1.82
CA ALA A 187 -19.07 6.29 -2.80
C ALA A 187 -19.04 7.24 -4.02
N ALA A 188 -17.89 7.35 -4.67
CA ALA A 188 -17.71 8.18 -5.86
C ALA A 188 -18.28 7.53 -7.13
N ASP A 189 -18.56 8.35 -8.16
CA ASP A 189 -19.05 7.87 -9.46
C ASP A 189 -18.08 6.91 -10.15
N ASP A 190 -16.78 7.19 -10.08
CA ASP A 190 -15.72 6.31 -10.57
C ASP A 190 -14.77 5.94 -9.43
N MET A 191 -15.12 4.91 -8.67
CA MET A 191 -14.24 4.36 -7.62
C MET A 191 -12.90 3.82 -8.15
N SER A 192 -12.74 3.58 -9.46
CA SER A 192 -11.55 2.90 -10.00
C SER A 192 -10.25 3.69 -9.89
N ILE A 193 -10.35 5.00 -9.75
CA ILE A 193 -9.21 5.90 -9.57
C ILE A 193 -8.96 6.23 -8.10
N HIS A 194 -9.85 5.87 -7.18
CA HIS A 194 -9.69 6.20 -5.77
C HIS A 194 -8.76 5.22 -5.06
N THR A 195 -7.94 5.74 -4.15
CA THR A 195 -7.16 4.98 -3.18
C THR A 195 -7.59 5.38 -1.79
N LEU A 196 -7.70 4.40 -0.88
CA LEU A 196 -8.17 4.65 0.48
C LEU A 196 -7.07 4.28 1.47
N VAL A 197 -6.86 5.13 2.48
CA VAL A 197 -6.04 4.79 3.64
C VAL A 197 -6.80 5.13 4.91
N VAL A 198 -6.77 4.21 5.87
CA VAL A 198 -7.47 4.33 7.15
C VAL A 198 -6.48 4.11 8.27
N THR A 199 -6.45 5.03 9.23
CA THR A 199 -5.58 4.94 10.42
C THR A 199 -6.32 5.50 11.64
N PRO A 200 -6.04 5.04 12.87
CA PRO A 200 -6.70 5.60 14.05
C PRO A 200 -6.51 7.12 14.21
N ALA A 201 -7.57 7.78 14.66
CA ALA A 201 -7.52 9.18 15.04
C ALA A 201 -7.11 9.32 16.52
N ARG A 202 -6.42 10.41 16.88
CA ARG A 202 -5.92 10.65 18.24
C ARG A 202 -7.01 10.65 19.33
N HIS A 203 -8.22 11.08 18.98
CA HIS A 203 -9.33 11.28 19.93
C HIS A 203 -10.45 10.25 19.76
N GLY A 204 -10.15 9.11 19.15
CA GLY A 204 -11.12 8.04 18.87
C GLY A 204 -11.65 8.07 17.44
N GLY A 205 -12.15 6.93 16.98
CA GLY A 205 -12.51 6.72 15.58
C GLY A 205 -11.27 6.58 14.68
N PHE A 206 -11.45 6.90 13.40
CA PHE A 206 -10.43 6.74 12.36
C PHE A 206 -10.32 7.98 11.50
N ILE A 207 -9.13 8.27 11.01
CA ILE A 207 -8.91 9.16 9.87
C ILE A 207 -9.08 8.32 8.61
N LEU A 208 -10.02 8.72 7.76
CA LEU A 208 -10.19 8.21 6.41
C LEU A 208 -9.53 9.19 5.43
N LEU A 209 -8.59 8.67 4.66
CA LEU A 209 -7.90 9.35 3.59
C LEU A 209 -8.39 8.84 2.24
N ASP A 210 -8.51 9.76 1.29
CA ASP A 210 -8.87 9.50 -0.08
C ASP A 210 -7.98 10.32 -1.02
N ASP A 211 -7.39 9.66 -2.00
CA ASP A 211 -6.62 10.25 -3.10
C ASP A 211 -7.08 9.64 -4.42
N MET A 212 -6.85 10.34 -5.53
CA MET A 212 -7.32 9.99 -6.86
C MET A 212 -6.16 9.87 -7.84
N ALA A 213 -6.03 8.69 -8.43
CA ALA A 213 -5.10 8.43 -9.51
C ALA A 213 -5.31 9.39 -10.70
N HIS A 214 -4.20 9.90 -11.22
CA HIS A 214 -4.12 10.73 -12.42
C HIS A 214 -2.80 10.46 -13.17
N VAL A 215 -2.45 11.29 -14.16
CA VAL A 215 -1.32 11.01 -15.07
C VAL A 215 0.05 10.91 -14.37
N LEU A 216 0.21 11.51 -13.19
CA LEU A 216 1.47 11.55 -12.43
C LEU A 216 1.38 10.81 -11.10
N ASP A 217 0.21 10.24 -10.80
CA ASP A 217 -0.09 9.61 -9.53
C ASP A 217 -0.93 8.36 -9.79
N HIS A 218 -0.45 7.21 -9.38
CA HIS A 218 -1.17 5.97 -9.58
C HIS A 218 -2.25 5.72 -8.51
N GLY A 219 -2.40 6.57 -7.50
CA GLY A 219 -3.31 6.36 -6.39
C GLY A 219 -2.93 5.08 -5.64
N SER A 220 -1.77 5.10 -5.00
CA SER A 220 -1.21 3.95 -4.27
C SER A 220 -1.08 4.27 -2.78
N GLY A 221 -2.18 4.15 -2.04
CA GLY A 221 -2.22 4.44 -0.60
C GLY A 221 -1.26 3.60 0.25
N GLU A 222 -0.79 2.45 -0.25
CA GLU A 222 0.30 1.68 0.35
C GLU A 222 1.59 2.51 0.53
N GLU A 223 1.79 3.59 -0.23
CA GLU A 223 2.93 4.51 -0.07
C GLU A 223 3.01 5.14 1.33
N LEU A 224 1.88 5.22 2.04
CA LEU A 224 1.82 5.76 3.39
C LEU A 224 2.26 4.74 4.44
N GLN A 225 2.54 3.50 4.05
CA GLN A 225 2.92 2.40 4.93
C GLN A 225 4.44 2.19 5.00
N ASP A 226 4.92 1.71 6.14
CA ASP A 226 6.31 1.34 6.38
C ASP A 226 6.42 -0.16 6.66
N HIS A 227 6.84 -0.92 5.65
CA HIS A 227 6.99 -2.38 5.72
C HIS A 227 8.20 -2.87 6.53
N ALA A 228 9.01 -1.93 7.05
CA ALA A 228 10.02 -2.20 8.07
C ALA A 228 9.55 -1.78 9.48
N CYS A 229 8.43 -1.06 9.58
CA CYS A 229 7.83 -0.55 10.80
C CYS A 229 8.80 0.21 11.71
N HIS A 230 9.40 1.28 11.16
CA HIS A 230 10.16 2.23 11.96
C HIS A 230 9.19 3.09 12.78
N LEU A 231 9.04 2.73 14.04
CA LEU A 231 8.34 3.57 15.01
C LEU A 231 9.21 4.77 15.34
N ASP A 232 8.85 5.96 14.85
CA ASP A 232 9.40 7.21 15.40
C ASP A 232 8.58 7.67 16.61
N ASP A 233 8.52 6.80 17.62
CA ASP A 233 7.93 7.11 18.92
C ASP A 233 9.06 7.29 19.95
N PRO A 234 9.20 8.48 20.58
CA PRO A 234 10.12 8.71 21.67
C PRO A 234 10.02 7.67 22.81
N HIS A 235 8.83 7.09 23.04
CA HIS A 235 8.62 6.04 24.04
C HIS A 235 9.18 4.66 23.61
N HIS A 236 9.28 4.40 22.31
CA HIS A 236 9.88 3.17 21.77
C HIS A 236 11.38 3.30 21.50
N LYS A 237 11.90 4.51 21.30
CA LYS A 237 13.36 4.78 21.30
C LYS A 237 14.02 4.38 22.62
N GLY A 238 13.32 4.51 23.75
CA GLY A 238 13.81 4.05 25.06
C GLY A 238 13.95 2.53 25.18
N MET A 239 13.02 1.76 24.60
CA MET A 239 13.06 0.28 24.67
C MET A 239 14.15 -0.35 23.81
N ILE A 240 14.58 0.30 22.73
CA ILE A 240 15.71 -0.17 21.90
C ILE A 240 17.06 0.17 22.56
N MET A 241 17.14 1.25 23.32
CA MET A 241 18.39 1.67 23.98
C MET A 241 18.65 0.93 25.31
N ASP A 242 17.60 0.46 25.99
CA ASP A 242 17.69 -0.27 27.26
C ASP A 242 17.69 -1.81 27.09
N GLY A 243 17.55 -2.30 25.87
CA GLY A 243 17.51 -3.70 25.49
C GLY A 243 18.83 -4.21 24.92
N VAL A 244 19.85 -4.29 25.77
CA VAL A 244 21.01 -5.21 25.72
C VAL A 244 21.12 -6.05 24.43
N ASP A 245 21.87 -5.55 23.45
CA ASP A 245 22.58 -6.40 22.48
C ASP A 245 23.77 -7.04 23.22
N MET A 246 23.56 -8.24 23.74
CA MET A 246 24.63 -9.15 24.13
C MET A 246 24.70 -10.28 23.10
N GLY A 247 24.85 -9.89 21.83
CA GLY A 247 25.43 -10.75 20.81
C GLY A 247 26.90 -10.99 21.12
N GLU A 248 27.18 -12.21 21.56
CA GLU A 248 28.53 -12.77 21.68
C GLU A 248 29.37 -12.49 20.42
N HIS A 249 30.54 -11.86 20.61
CA HIS A 249 31.63 -11.93 19.65
C HIS A 249 32.64 -12.99 20.09
N PRO A 250 32.90 -14.02 19.28
CA PRO A 250 34.01 -14.94 19.52
C PRO A 250 35.33 -14.31 19.03
N ASN A 251 36.36 -14.45 19.86
CA ASN A 251 37.79 -14.21 19.61
C ASN A 251 38.33 -12.77 19.72
N GLY A 252 39.23 -12.58 20.70
CA GLY A 252 40.15 -11.45 20.69
C GLY A 252 40.98 -11.29 21.97
N MET A 253 42.05 -12.09 22.08
CA MET A 253 43.18 -11.97 22.99
C MET A 253 43.62 -10.52 23.33
N MET A 254 43.63 -10.16 24.62
CA MET A 254 44.80 -9.83 25.48
C MET A 254 44.32 -9.23 26.80
#